data_AF-A0A846MWL1-F1
#
_entry.id   AF-A0A846MWL1-F1
#
_cell.length_a   1.000
_cell.length_b   1.000
_cell.length_c   1.000
_cell.angle_alpha   90.00
_cell.angle_beta   90.00
_cell.angle_gamma   90.00
#
_symmetry.space_group_name_H-M   'P 1'
#
loop_
_entity.id
_entity.type
_entity.pdbx_description
1 polymer ?
#
loop_
_entity_poly.entity_id
_entity_poly.type
_entity_poly.pdbx_seq_one_letter_code
_entity_poly.pdbx_strand_id
1 'polypeptide(L)'
;MAPVLRIEAGDDVFVDDSEQIVGHVRRANLREVFIFIEEHGDFVLPRSAVKSAVNSQVVLYCGKLPLRMRASIGHLHGEAYDWDTH
;
A
#
# COMPACT_ATOMS: atom_id res chain seq x y z
N MET A 1 5.70 -24.40 -2.13
CA MET A 1 6.39 -23.37 -1.33
C MET A 1 5.89 -22.03 -1.83
N ALA A 2 5.22 -21.23 -1.00
CA ALA A 2 4.84 -19.88 -1.41
C ALA A 2 6.14 -19.09 -1.68
N PRO A 3 6.23 -18.32 -2.77
CA PRO A 3 7.41 -17.50 -3.00
C PRO A 3 7.63 -16.62 -1.77
N VAL A 4 8.84 -16.65 -1.24
CA VAL A 4 9.29 -15.63 -0.29
C VAL A 4 9.28 -14.32 -1.05
N LEU A 5 8.17 -13.62 -0.97
CA LEU A 5 8.03 -12.25 -1.42
C LEU A 5 9.14 -11.47 -0.70
N ARG A 6 10.20 -11.11 -1.42
CA ARG A 6 11.24 -10.24 -0.89
C ARG A 6 10.70 -8.83 -0.96
N ILE A 7 10.65 -8.19 0.19
CA ILE A 7 10.32 -6.78 0.30
C ILE A 7 11.49 -6.15 1.04
N GLU A 8 12.06 -5.13 0.43
CA GLU A 8 13.20 -4.38 0.93
C GLU A 8 12.78 -2.94 1.22
N ALA A 9 13.54 -2.25 2.07
CA ALA A 9 13.29 -0.84 2.32
C ALA A 9 13.69 -0.04 1.08
N GLY A 10 12.82 0.86 0.64
CA GLY A 10 12.96 1.64 -0.60
C GLY A 10 12.19 1.07 -1.79
N ASP A 11 11.58 -0.13 -1.68
CA ASP A 11 10.72 -0.64 -2.75
C ASP A 11 9.50 0.25 -2.96
N ASP A 12 9.10 0.43 -4.22
CA ASP A 12 7.93 1.20 -4.61
C ASP A 12 6.65 0.41 -4.31
N VAL A 13 5.66 1.09 -3.74
CA VAL A 13 4.39 0.48 -3.34
C VAL A 13 3.31 0.91 -4.30
N PHE A 14 2.59 -0.08 -4.82
CA PHE A 14 1.46 0.06 -5.72
C PHE A 14 0.23 -0.58 -5.10
N VAL A 15 -0.95 -0.21 -5.58
CA VAL A 15 -2.22 -0.80 -5.15
C VAL A 15 -2.87 -1.44 -6.34
N ASP A 16 -3.48 -2.61 -6.16
CA ASP A 16 -4.08 -3.37 -7.27
C ASP A 16 -5.14 -2.60 -8.08
N ASP A 17 -5.72 -1.56 -7.47
CA ASP A 17 -6.73 -0.70 -8.06
C ASP A 17 -6.13 0.46 -8.89
N SER A 18 -4.81 0.68 -8.80
CA SER A 18 -4.13 1.79 -9.45
C SER A 18 -2.69 1.46 -9.90
N GLU A 19 -2.31 1.98 -11.08
CA GLU A 19 -0.94 1.83 -11.60
C GLU A 19 0.03 2.91 -11.07
N GLN A 20 -0.39 3.66 -10.05
CA GLN A 20 0.40 4.75 -9.46
C GLN A 20 1.12 4.32 -8.19
N ILE A 21 2.29 4.92 -7.96
CA ILE A 21 3.06 4.72 -6.72
C ILE A 21 2.30 5.43 -5.59
N VAL A 22 1.87 4.65 -4.60
CA VAL A 22 1.20 5.18 -3.40
C VAL A 22 2.20 5.57 -2.32
N GLY A 23 3.43 5.09 -2.41
CA GLY A 23 4.49 5.37 -1.45
C GLY A 23 5.62 4.37 -1.56
N HIS A 24 6.44 4.28 -0.52
CA HIS A 24 7.60 3.38 -0.50
C HIS A 24 7.62 2.53 0.76
N VAL A 25 8.23 1.35 0.68
CA VAL A 25 8.43 0.50 1.84
C VAL A 25 9.50 1.09 2.74
N ARG A 26 9.15 1.36 3.99
CA ARG A 26 10.12 1.78 5.00
C ARG A 26 10.85 0.59 5.59
N ARG A 27 10.11 -0.50 5.83
CA ARG A 27 10.65 -1.78 6.34
C ARG A 27 9.62 -2.88 6.17
N ALA A 28 10.06 -4.13 6.05
CA ALA A 28 9.17 -5.29 6.11
C ALA A 28 9.66 -6.30 7.16
N ASN A 29 8.70 -6.90 7.85
CA ASN A 29 8.88 -8.01 8.77
C ASN A 29 8.20 -9.26 8.19
N LEU A 30 8.39 -10.41 8.85
CA LEU A 30 7.75 -11.67 8.47
C LEU A 30 6.21 -11.62 8.50
N ARG A 31 5.63 -10.73 9.32
CA ARG A 31 4.17 -10.62 9.51
C ARG A 31 3.57 -9.32 9.01
N GLU A 32 4.36 -8.26 8.95
CA GLU A 32 3.88 -6.89 8.74
C GLU A 32 4.80 -6.14 7.78
N VAL A 33 4.25 -5.16 7.07
CA VAL A 33 4.96 -4.28 6.15
C VAL A 33 4.66 -2.85 6.55
N PHE A 34 5.73 -2.06 6.70
CA PHE A 34 5.69 -0.66 7.04
C PHE A 34 5.87 0.14 5.76
N ILE A 35 4.84 0.88 5.39
CA ILE A 35 4.81 1.68 4.16
C ILE A 35 4.75 3.13 4.57
N PHE A 36 5.51 3.97 3.89
CA PHE A 36 5.45 5.40 4.05
C PHE A 36 4.78 6.00 2.82
N ILE A 37 3.74 6.79 3.06
CA ILE A 37 3.03 7.56 2.03
C ILE A 37 3.40 9.02 2.25
N GLU A 38 3.87 9.68 1.19
CA GLU A 38 4.15 11.11 1.24
C GLU A 38 2.87 11.87 1.63
N GLU A 39 3.00 12.87 2.51
CA GLU A 39 1.90 13.66 3.08
C GLU A 39 0.93 12.92 4.03
N HIS A 40 0.92 11.59 4.06
CA HIS A 40 0.01 10.80 4.91
C HIS A 40 0.68 9.99 6.02
N GLY A 41 2.01 9.85 5.98
CA GLY A 41 2.80 9.24 7.03
C GLY A 41 2.95 7.72 6.88
N ASP A 42 3.25 7.05 8.01
CA ASP A 42 3.49 5.61 8.02
C ASP A 42 2.22 4.78 8.26
N PHE A 43 2.13 3.67 7.51
CA PHE A 43 1.08 2.67 7.58
C PHE A 43 1.68 1.31 7.86
N VAL A 44 1.08 0.59 8.81
CA VAL A 44 1.44 -0.80 9.12
C VAL A 44 0.37 -1.70 8.55
N LEU A 45 0.75 -2.58 7.63
CA LEU A 45 -0.14 -3.53 6.99
C LEU A 45 0.30 -4.96 7.29
N PRO A 46 -0.64 -5.91 7.45
CA PRO A 46 -0.27 -7.32 7.51
C PRO A 46 0.30 -7.78 6.18
N ARG A 47 1.22 -8.75 6.20
CA ARG A 47 1.80 -9.37 5.00
C ARG A 47 0.73 -9.91 4.04
N SER A 48 -0.42 -10.33 4.58
CA SER A 48 -1.59 -10.79 3.85
C SER A 48 -2.28 -9.72 3.00
N ALA A 49 -1.96 -8.44 3.22
CA ALA A 49 -2.37 -7.32 2.37
C ALA A 49 -1.47 -7.16 1.13
N VAL A 50 -0.30 -7.82 1.08
CA VAL A 50 0.55 -7.81 -0.11
C VAL A 50 0.06 -8.85 -1.11
N LYS A 51 -0.22 -8.38 -2.33
CA LYS A 51 -0.60 -9.20 -3.48
C LYS A 51 0.63 -9.78 -4.17
N SER A 52 1.63 -8.95 -4.44
CA SER A 52 2.89 -9.37 -5.08
C SER A 52 4.04 -8.44 -4.67
N ALA A 53 5.27 -8.92 -4.80
CA ALA A 53 6.51 -8.17 -4.56
C ALA A 53 7.57 -8.71 -5.53
N VAL A 54 7.75 -8.03 -6.65
CA VAL A 54 8.65 -8.43 -7.75
C VAL A 54 9.32 -7.19 -8.33
N ASN A 55 10.60 -7.30 -8.71
CA ASN A 55 11.37 -6.19 -9.32
C ASN A 55 11.32 -4.88 -8.51
N SER A 56 11.43 -4.95 -7.18
CA SER A 56 11.32 -3.78 -6.28
C SER A 56 9.98 -3.05 -6.34
N GLN A 57 8.93 -3.73 -6.82
CA GLN A 57 7.55 -3.23 -6.83
C GLN A 57 6.69 -4.12 -5.95
N VAL A 58 6.06 -3.50 -4.95
CA VAL A 58 5.18 -4.15 -3.99
C VAL A 58 3.74 -3.78 -4.29
N VAL A 59 2.96 -4.72 -4.77
CA VAL A 59 1.53 -4.53 -5.07
C VAL A 59 0.70 -4.96 -3.88
N LEU A 60 -0.22 -4.10 -3.43
CA LEU A 60 -1.11 -4.35 -2.30
C LEU A 60 -2.56 -4.60 -2.75
N TYR A 61 -3.26 -5.42 -1.99
CA TYR A 61 -4.70 -5.60 -2.14
C TYR A 61 -5.45 -4.37 -1.62
N CYS A 62 -6.01 -3.55 -2.52
CA CYS A 62 -6.86 -2.40 -2.16
C CYS A 62 -7.95 -2.81 -1.14
N GLY A 63 -8.60 -3.96 -1.37
CA GLY A 63 -9.63 -4.56 -0.52
C GLY A 63 -9.20 -4.91 0.93
N LYS A 64 -7.90 -4.92 1.24
CA LYS A 64 -7.36 -5.18 2.58
C LYS A 64 -6.69 -3.97 3.23
N LEU A 65 -6.63 -2.84 2.53
CA LEU A 65 -6.08 -1.60 3.07
C LEU A 65 -7.04 -0.94 4.06
N PRO A 66 -6.50 -0.28 5.11
CA PRO A 66 -7.32 0.50 6.03
C PRO A 66 -7.95 1.70 5.30
N LEU A 67 -9.13 2.11 5.76
CA LEU A 67 -9.91 3.19 5.13
C LEU A 67 -9.09 4.49 4.99
N ARG A 68 -8.24 4.82 5.97
CA ARG A 68 -7.35 5.99 5.91
C ARG A 68 -6.39 5.93 4.73
N MET A 69 -5.78 4.76 4.48
CA MET A 69 -4.86 4.59 3.36
C MET A 69 -5.60 4.66 2.03
N ARG A 70 -6.81 4.08 1.94
CA ARG A 70 -7.66 4.23 0.75
C ARG A 70 -8.06 5.68 0.50
N ALA A 71 -8.40 6.41 1.55
CA ALA A 71 -8.73 7.84 1.45
C ALA A 71 -7.52 8.66 1.00
N SER A 72 -6.33 8.37 1.51
CA SER A 72 -5.07 8.97 1.05
C SER A 72 -4.83 8.72 -0.44
N ILE A 73 -5.02 7.47 -0.89
CA ILE A 73 -4.91 7.12 -2.31
C ILE A 73 -5.97 7.88 -3.11
N GLY A 74 -7.25 7.78 -2.75
CA GLY A 74 -8.33 8.51 -3.45
C GLY A 74 -8.09 10.03 -3.54
N HIS A 75 -7.51 10.64 -2.49
CA HIS A 75 -7.14 12.05 -2.48
C HIS A 75 -6.01 12.38 -3.46
N LEU A 76 -4.97 11.55 -3.54
CA LEU A 76 -3.90 11.67 -4.54
C LEU A 76 -4.44 11.49 -5.98
N HIS A 77 -5.48 10.68 -6.13
CA HIS A 77 -6.12 10.41 -7.42
C HIS A 77 -7.10 11.51 -7.87
N GLY A 78 -7.31 12.57 -7.08
CA GLY A 78 -8.17 13.71 -7.45
C GLY A 78 -9.67 13.40 -7.50
N GLU A 79 -10.07 12.20 -7.07
CA GLU A 79 -11.46 11.84 -6.87
C GLU A 79 -11.82 12.14 -5.43
N ALA A 80 -12.40 13.32 -5.21
CA ALA A 80 -13.07 13.64 -3.96
C ALA A 80 -14.20 12.63 -3.75
N TYR A 81 -13.91 11.54 -3.02
CA TYR A 81 -14.96 10.69 -2.46
C TYR A 81 -15.68 11.51 -1.38
N ASP A 82 -16.72 12.20 -1.82
CA ASP A 82 -17.74 12.79 -0.97
C ASP A 82 -18.40 11.67 -0.16
N TRP A 83 -18.12 11.64 1.14
CA TRP A 83 -18.75 10.69 2.06
C TRP A 83 -19.95 11.33 2.80
N ASP A 84 -20.57 12.37 2.23
CA ASP A 84 -21.76 13.01 2.79
C ASP A 84 -23.01 12.57 2.01
N THR A 85 -23.40 11.32 2.21
CA THR A 85 -24.80 10.92 1.99
C THR A 85 -25.24 10.17 3.24
N HIS A 86 -25.67 10.93 4.24
CA HIS A 86 -26.57 10.45 5.28
C HIS A 86 -27.83 11.32 5.30
#